data_AF-A0AAP4Y2T1-F1
#
_entry.id   AF-A0AAP4Y2T1-F1
#
_cell.length_a   1.000
_cell.length_b   1.000
_cell.length_c   1.000
_cell.angle_alpha   90.00
_cell.angle_beta   90.00
_cell.angle_gamma   90.00
#
_symmetry.space_group_name_H-M   'P 1'
#
loop_
_entity.id
_entity.type
_entity.pdbx_description
1 polymer ?
#
loop_
_entity_poly.entity_id
_entity_poly.type
_entity_poly.pdbx_seq_one_letter_code
_entity_poly.pdbx_strand_id
1 'polypeptide(L)'
;MKHIKTVAPERATGLRALFYHWVRGQYGGVIPGVFQVLAVDLGVAGPAGALYRHLHLRKASPLSRLQREMLATVVNGKVGGAP
;
A
#
# COMPACT_ATOMS: atom_id res chain seq x y z
N MET A 1 -2.90 8.56 21.18
CA MET A 1 -2.82 8.03 19.80
C MET A 1 -2.94 6.51 19.87
N LYS A 2 -3.95 5.90 19.25
CA LYS A 2 -4.00 4.43 19.16
C LYS A 2 -3.02 4.02 18.06
N HIS A 3 -1.88 3.46 18.45
CA HIS A 3 -0.91 2.92 17.50
C HIS A 3 -1.56 1.72 16.81
N ILE A 4 -1.86 1.86 15.52
CA ILE A 4 -2.27 0.72 14.70
C ILE A 4 -1.12 -0.29 14.76
N LYS A 5 -1.44 -1.56 15.03
CA LYS A 5 -0.44 -2.62 15.07
C LYS A 5 0.28 -2.66 13.72
N THR A 6 1.60 -2.75 13.74
CA THR A 6 2.42 -2.93 12.55
C THR A 6 3.35 -4.12 12.73
N VAL A 7 3.78 -4.69 11.60
CA VAL A 7 4.85 -5.69 11.58
C VAL A 7 6.05 -5.07 10.89
N ALA A 8 7.14 -4.83 11.62
CA ALA A 8 8.37 -4.34 11.00
C ALA A 8 8.95 -5.40 10.04
N PRO A 9 9.44 -5.02 8.84
CA PRO A 9 10.02 -5.97 7.88
C PRO A 9 11.13 -6.84 8.46
N GLU A 10 11.95 -6.29 9.36
CA GLU A 10 13.08 -6.97 10.01
C GLU A 10 12.64 -8.05 10.99
N ARG A 11 11.40 -7.96 11.48
CA ARG A 11 10.80 -8.92 12.43
C ARG A 11 9.88 -9.93 11.73
N ALA A 12 9.72 -9.84 10.41
CA ALA A 12 8.82 -10.70 9.66
C ALA A 12 9.44 -12.07 9.40
N THR A 13 8.64 -13.12 9.60
CA THR A 13 9.04 -14.52 9.35
C THR A 13 8.00 -15.22 8.48
N GLY A 14 8.40 -16.34 7.85
CA GLY A 14 7.52 -17.17 7.03
C GLY A 14 6.83 -16.40 5.90
N LEU A 15 5.49 -16.54 5.81
CA LEU A 15 4.66 -15.90 4.78
C LEU A 15 4.79 -14.36 4.75
N ARG A 16 5.02 -13.73 5.91
CA ARG A 16 5.18 -12.26 5.97
C ARG A 16 6.53 -11.81 5.41
N ALA A 17 7.57 -12.61 5.57
CA ALA A 17 8.87 -12.33 4.95
C ALA A 17 8.79 -12.43 3.43
N LEU A 18 8.10 -13.45 2.90
CA LEU A 18 7.82 -13.59 1.48
C LEU A 18 7.01 -12.41 0.94
N PHE A 19 5.98 -11.99 1.68
CA PHE A 19 5.19 -10.81 1.34
C PHE A 19 6.05 -9.55 1.24
N TYR A 20 6.94 -9.29 2.20
CA TYR A 20 7.82 -8.12 2.15
C TYR A 20 8.85 -8.19 1.03
N HIS A 21 9.37 -9.38 0.71
CA HIS A 21 10.25 -9.57 -0.43
C HIS A 21 9.54 -9.22 -1.75
N TRP A 22 8.29 -9.68 -1.91
CA TRP A 22 7.47 -9.36 -3.07
C TRP A 22 7.17 -7.86 -3.18
N VAL A 23 6.76 -7.21 -2.07
CA VAL A 23 6.53 -5.75 -2.03
C VAL A 23 7.80 -4.99 -2.39
N ARG A 24 8.95 -5.36 -1.81
CA ARG A 24 10.23 -4.72 -2.09
C ARG A 24 10.58 -4.75 -3.58
N GLY A 25 10.30 -5.87 -4.26
CA GLY A 25 10.49 -5.99 -5.72
C GLY A 25 9.56 -5.10 -6.54
N GLN A 26 8.34 -4.82 -6.07
CA GLN A 26 7.37 -3.96 -6.76
C GLN A 26 7.71 -2.46 -6.66
N TYR A 27 8.38 -2.04 -5.58
CA TYR A 27 8.61 -0.63 -5.24
C TYR A 27 10.10 -0.24 -5.27
N GLY A 28 10.89 -0.88 -6.13
CA GLY A 28 12.28 -0.46 -6.38
C GLY A 28 13.19 -0.56 -5.15
N GLY A 29 12.95 -1.54 -4.26
CA GLY A 29 13.76 -1.73 -3.05
C GLY A 29 13.17 -1.11 -1.78
N VAL A 30 12.14 -0.27 -1.89
CA VAL A 30 11.49 0.38 -0.74
C VAL A 30 10.24 -0.39 -0.30
N ILE A 31 9.95 -0.39 1.00
CA ILE A 31 8.70 -0.96 1.55
C ILE A 31 7.85 0.19 2.09
N PRO A 32 6.78 0.61 1.37
CA PRO A 32 5.87 1.65 1.86
C PRO A 32 5.25 1.30 3.22
N GLY A 33 5.11 2.28 4.11
CA GLY A 33 4.64 2.07 5.48
C GLY A 33 3.26 1.40 5.59
N VAL A 34 2.38 1.61 4.61
CA VAL A 34 1.06 0.95 4.54
C VAL A 34 1.17 -0.58 4.55
N PHE A 35 2.23 -1.14 3.95
CA PHE A 35 2.43 -2.59 3.94
C PHE A 35 2.84 -3.14 5.31
N GLN A 36 3.37 -2.30 6.20
CA GLN A 36 3.62 -2.68 7.59
C GLN A 36 2.33 -2.83 8.41
N VAL A 37 1.30 -2.08 8.04
CA VAL A 37 -0.05 -2.22 8.60
C VAL A 37 -0.75 -3.45 8.00
N LEU A 38 -0.71 -3.60 6.67
CA LEU A 38 -1.36 -4.72 5.98
C LEU A 38 -0.74 -6.07 6.34
N ALA A 39 0.56 -6.13 6.65
CA ALA A 39 1.22 -7.37 7.05
C ALA A 39 0.70 -7.95 8.38
N VAL A 40 -0.09 -7.20 9.17
CA VAL A 40 -0.75 -7.75 10.35
C VAL A 40 -1.70 -8.88 9.95
N ASP A 41 -2.47 -8.68 8.87
CA ASP A 41 -3.41 -9.65 8.30
C ASP A 41 -3.24 -9.75 6.78
N LEU A 42 -2.59 -10.82 6.33
CA LEU A 42 -2.36 -11.08 4.91
C LEU A 42 -3.65 -11.36 4.13
N GLY A 43 -4.72 -11.80 4.81
CA GLY A 43 -6.05 -11.96 4.23
C GLY A 43 -6.69 -10.63 3.86
N VAL A 44 -6.34 -9.54 4.58
CA VAL A 44 -6.73 -8.16 4.24
C VAL A 44 -5.78 -7.54 3.21
N ALA A 45 -4.49 -7.87 3.28
CA ALA A 45 -3.48 -7.34 2.36
C ALA A 45 -3.80 -7.63 0.88
N GLY A 46 -4.29 -8.84 0.58
CA GLY A 46 -4.66 -9.25 -0.77
C GLY A 46 -5.76 -8.37 -1.39
N PRO A 47 -6.98 -8.33 -0.80
CA PRO A 47 -8.07 -7.49 -1.26
C PRO A 47 -7.72 -6.00 -1.32
N ALA A 48 -7.00 -5.48 -0.32
CA ALA A 48 -6.58 -4.08 -0.31
C ALA A 48 -5.63 -3.77 -1.49
N GLY A 49 -4.67 -4.66 -1.77
CA GLY A 49 -3.78 -4.54 -2.92
C GLY A 49 -4.51 -4.65 -4.26
N ALA A 50 -5.50 -5.55 -4.36
CA ALA A 50 -6.33 -5.69 -5.55
C ALA A 50 -7.15 -4.42 -5.84
N LEU A 51 -7.75 -3.84 -4.80
CA LEU A 51 -8.49 -2.58 -4.89
C LEU A 51 -7.58 -1.43 -5.34
N TYR A 52 -6.41 -1.27 -4.71
CA TYR A 52 -5.44 -0.26 -5.09
C TYR A 52 -4.98 -0.43 -6.54
N ARG A 53 -4.70 -1.67 -6.97
CA ARG A 53 -4.34 -1.94 -8.36
C ARG A 53 -5.47 -1.57 -9.32
N HIS A 54 -6.71 -1.94 -9.01
CA HIS A 54 -7.86 -1.69 -9.87
C HIS A 54 -8.12 -0.18 -10.06
N LEU A 55 -8.06 0.58 -8.97
CA LEU A 55 -8.37 2.01 -8.97
C LEU A 55 -7.19 2.88 -9.43
N HIS A 56 -5.97 2.51 -9.05
CA HIS A 56 -4.80 3.40 -9.15
C HIS A 56 -3.74 2.97 -10.17
N LEU A 57 -3.58 1.67 -10.42
CA LEU A 57 -2.48 1.15 -11.25
C LEU A 57 -2.94 0.50 -12.57
N ARG A 58 -4.25 0.28 -12.74
CA ARG A 58 -4.82 -0.34 -13.94
C ARG A 58 -4.52 0.48 -15.19
N LYS A 59 -3.88 -0.15 -16.20
CA LYS A 59 -3.57 0.48 -17.50
C LYS A 59 -4.83 0.93 -18.25
N ALA A 60 -5.93 0.19 -18.14
CA ALA A 60 -7.22 0.49 -18.75
C ALA A 60 -8.08 1.49 -17.92
N SER A 61 -7.45 2.39 -17.16
CA SER A 61 -8.16 3.46 -16.46
C SER A 61 -8.37 4.63 -17.42
N PRO A 62 -9.53 5.32 -17.37
CA PRO A 62 -9.78 6.49 -18.22
C PRO A 62 -8.94 7.71 -17.81
N LEU A 63 -8.34 7.70 -16.62
CA LEU A 63 -7.45 8.75 -16.14
C LEU A 63 -5.99 8.39 -16.47
N SER A 64 -5.14 9.37 -16.69
CA SER A 64 -3.69 9.16 -16.73
C SER A 64 -3.14 8.84 -15.34
N ARG A 65 -1.92 8.31 -15.25
CA ARG A 65 -1.26 8.05 -13.95
C ARG A 65 -1.13 9.33 -13.13
N LEU A 66 -0.69 10.42 -13.76
CA LEU A 66 -0.56 11.73 -13.11
C LEU A 66 -1.92 12.25 -12.61
N GLN A 67 -2.99 12.12 -13.40
CA GLN A 67 -4.34 12.53 -12.97
C GLN A 67 -4.84 11.73 -11.76
N ARG A 68 -4.51 10.44 -11.68
CA ARG A 68 -4.85 9.62 -10.51
C ARG A 68 -4.07 10.03 -9.26
N GLU A 69 -2.78 10.33 -9.41
CA GLU A 69 -1.96 10.86 -8.33
C GLU A 69 -2.49 12.22 -7.86
N MET A 70 -2.82 13.14 -8.77
CA MET A 70 -3.46 14.43 -8.44
C MET A 70 -4.78 14.25 -7.68
N LEU A 71 -5.63 13.33 -8.12
CA LEU A 71 -6.88 13.00 -7.44
C LEU A 71 -6.62 12.47 -6.02
N ALA A 72 -5.64 11.56 -5.86
CA ALA A 72 -5.25 11.04 -4.55
C ALA A 72 -4.78 12.16 -3.62
N THR A 73 -3.94 13.09 -4.11
CA THR A 73 -3.44 14.23 -3.33
C THR A 73 -4.57 15.14 -2.87
N VAL A 74 -5.51 15.51 -3.76
CA VAL A 74 -6.65 16.36 -3.39
C VAL A 74 -7.57 15.66 -2.38
N VAL A 75 -7.86 14.39 -2.59
CA VAL A 75 -8.71 13.61 -1.65
C VAL A 75 -8.02 13.47 -0.30
N ASN A 76 -6.73 13.15 -0.26
CA ASN A 76 -5.95 13.06 0.97
C ASN A 76 -5.98 14.39 1.74
N GLY A 77 -5.77 15.52 1.06
CA GLY A 77 -5.88 16.85 1.68
C GLY A 77 -7.28 17.12 2.25
N LYS A 78 -8.35 16.74 1.54
CA LYS A 78 -9.73 16.92 2.03
C LYS A 78 -10.07 16.08 3.26
N VAL A 79 -9.51 14.87 3.38
CA VAL A 79 -9.76 14.00 4.53
C VAL A 79 -8.79 14.26 5.70
N GLY A 80 -7.93 15.27 5.59
CA GLY A 80 -6.89 15.55 6.58
C GLY A 80 -5.81 14.46 6.65
N GLY A 81 -5.64 13.68 5.57
CA GLY A 81 -4.54 12.75 5.42
C GLY A 81 -3.23 13.53 5.31
N ALA A 82 -2.23 13.13 6.10
CA ALA A 82 -0.90 13.72 6.00
C ALA A 82 -0.34 13.55 4.57
N PRO A 83 0.37 14.57 4.03
CA PRO A 83 1.04 14.47 2.74
C PRO A 83 2.16 13.43 2.73
#